data_AF-A0A7T4PP97-F1
#
_entry.id   AF-A0A7T4PP97-F1
#
_cell.length_a   1.000
_cell.length_b   1.000
_cell.length_c   1.000
_cell.angle_alpha   90.00
_cell.angle_beta   90.00
_cell.angle_gamma   90.00
#
_symmetry.space_group_name_H-M   'P 1'
#
loop_
_entity.id
_entity.type
_entity.pdbx_description
1 polymer ?
#
loop_
_entity_poly.entity_id
_entity_poly.type
_entity_poly.pdbx_seq_one_letter_code
_entity_poly.pdbx_strand_id
1 'polypeptide(L)'
;MAEGAGGADAGAEEIPYVELKAFEGRAAAVAGRGKDPVNGPMIRHWCEAMGDANPAYAGPDQVAPPTMLQAWTMGGLSGHEGFSGHEGREGCEGHEEHEGQEGHEGHEGHEGHKGRSDAYDALFALLDGAGYTSVVATDCEQEYVRALRPGDLITFDAVIESVSERKTTRLGTGHFVTTRMDVRADGALAGTHRFRILKYAPAARRGPVARRPRPVVNRDNAGFWEGVAAHRLLIQRCCGCGAPRFPWLPGCNACGSAEWDTVEASGEGTVHSYVVMHHPPFPAFDPPYAVGLVELAEGVRIVSNVVGVPCDEVRIGMPVRLEFQRVDEELELPVFRASADGGPHEAR
;
A
#
# COMPACT_ATOMS: atom_id res chain seq x y z
N MET A 1 29.69 -20.59 -25.12
CA MET A 1 29.94 -20.73 -23.67
C MET A 1 30.18 -19.33 -23.15
N ALA A 2 29.13 -18.71 -22.64
CA ALA A 2 29.18 -17.46 -21.89
C ALA A 2 28.24 -17.68 -20.71
N GLU A 3 28.84 -17.87 -19.54
CA GLU A 3 28.15 -18.10 -18.28
C GLU A 3 27.31 -16.87 -17.94
N GLY A 4 25.99 -17.09 -17.80
CA GLY A 4 25.07 -16.08 -17.29
C GLY A 4 25.34 -15.89 -15.81
N ALA A 5 25.92 -14.74 -15.45
CA ALA A 5 26.02 -14.31 -14.07
C ALA A 5 24.60 -14.19 -13.49
N GLY A 6 24.25 -15.14 -12.62
CA GLY A 6 23.03 -15.11 -11.83
C GLY A 6 23.00 -13.83 -10.99
N GLY A 7 22.00 -13.00 -11.24
CA GLY A 7 21.62 -11.98 -10.28
C GLY A 7 21.25 -12.69 -8.98
N ALA A 8 22.08 -12.56 -7.96
CA ALA A 8 21.81 -13.09 -6.64
C ALA A 8 20.46 -12.53 -6.15
N ASP A 9 19.52 -13.45 -5.95
CA ASP A 9 18.17 -13.21 -5.43
C ASP A 9 18.30 -12.83 -3.95
N ALA A 10 18.59 -11.56 -3.69
CA ALA A 10 18.89 -11.08 -2.35
C ALA A 10 17.62 -11.03 -1.50
N GLY A 11 17.24 -12.17 -0.92
CA GLY A 11 16.23 -12.24 0.15
C GLY A 11 15.38 -13.50 0.20
N ALA A 12 15.33 -14.33 -0.84
CA ALA A 12 14.49 -15.53 -0.86
C ALA A 12 15.27 -16.81 -0.54
N GLU A 13 14.87 -17.48 0.53
CA GLU A 13 15.45 -18.76 0.95
C GLU A 13 15.04 -19.90 0.00
N GLU A 14 15.91 -20.87 -0.18
CA GLU A 14 15.63 -22.04 -1.01
C GLU A 14 14.79 -23.05 -0.22
N ILE A 15 13.57 -23.32 -0.70
CA ILE A 15 12.72 -24.37 -0.15
C ILE A 15 12.99 -25.69 -0.91
N PRO A 16 13.33 -26.79 -0.23
CA PRO A 16 13.46 -28.09 -0.88
C PRO A 16 12.19 -28.47 -1.62
N TYR A 17 12.29 -28.81 -2.91
CA TYR A 17 11.11 -29.12 -3.74
C TYR A 17 10.25 -30.26 -3.18
N VAL A 18 10.85 -31.22 -2.46
CA VAL A 18 10.14 -32.32 -1.79
C VAL A 18 9.13 -31.82 -0.75
N GLU A 19 9.43 -30.72 -0.06
CA GLU A 19 8.52 -30.14 0.95
C GLU A 19 7.32 -29.48 0.28
N LEU A 20 7.54 -28.75 -0.81
CA LEU A 20 6.47 -28.14 -1.60
C LEU A 20 5.58 -29.21 -2.25
N LYS A 21 6.20 -30.27 -2.76
CA LYS A 21 5.48 -31.38 -3.39
C LYS A 21 4.57 -32.13 -2.42
N ALA A 22 4.90 -32.16 -1.13
CA ALA A 22 4.05 -32.78 -0.11
C ALA A 22 2.68 -32.08 0.06
N PHE A 23 2.49 -30.88 -0.51
CA PHE A 23 1.19 -30.21 -0.54
C PHE A 23 0.29 -30.65 -1.68
N GLU A 24 0.82 -31.28 -2.73
CA GLU A 24 0.02 -31.73 -3.88
C GLU A 24 -1.02 -32.78 -3.46
N GLY A 25 -2.24 -32.64 -3.95
CA GLY A 25 -3.38 -33.49 -3.62
C GLY A 25 -4.04 -33.17 -2.28
N ARG A 26 -3.47 -32.28 -1.45
CA ARG A 26 -4.13 -31.81 -0.22
C ARG A 26 -5.26 -30.86 -0.57
N ALA A 27 -6.32 -30.86 0.24
CA ALA A 27 -7.38 -29.89 0.09
C ALA A 27 -6.82 -28.48 0.19
N ALA A 28 -7.36 -27.57 -0.61
CA ALA A 28 -7.16 -26.13 -0.52
C ALA A 28 -8.36 -25.45 0.17
N ALA A 29 -9.57 -25.97 -0.06
CA ALA A 29 -10.80 -25.64 0.65
C ALA A 29 -11.66 -26.91 0.75
N VAL A 30 -12.34 -27.10 1.88
CA VAL A 30 -13.23 -28.25 2.13
C VAL A 30 -14.59 -27.73 2.54
N ALA A 31 -15.64 -28.20 1.88
CA ALA A 31 -17.03 -27.84 2.16
C ALA A 31 -17.27 -26.32 2.21
N GLY A 32 -16.57 -25.57 1.35
CA GLY A 32 -16.74 -24.13 1.22
C GLY A 32 -18.17 -23.80 0.80
N ARG A 33 -18.72 -22.72 1.37
CA ARG A 33 -20.06 -22.22 1.01
C ARG A 33 -19.94 -20.80 0.49
N GLY A 34 -20.65 -20.52 -0.60
CA GLY A 34 -20.86 -19.15 -1.06
C GLY A 34 -21.58 -18.36 0.02
N LYS A 35 -21.22 -17.08 0.18
CA LYS A 35 -21.82 -16.20 1.19
C LYS A 35 -23.30 -15.98 0.94
N ASP A 36 -23.64 -15.83 -0.33
CA ASP A 36 -24.99 -15.60 -0.79
C ASP A 36 -25.38 -16.69 -1.78
N PRO A 37 -26.66 -17.11 -1.81
CA PRO A 37 -27.20 -17.78 -2.98
C PRO A 37 -26.96 -16.93 -4.22
N VAL A 38 -26.93 -17.59 -5.39
CA VAL A 38 -26.95 -16.87 -6.66
C VAL A 38 -28.14 -15.91 -6.63
N ASN A 39 -27.92 -14.63 -6.93
CA ASN A 39 -28.95 -13.62 -6.75
C ASN A 39 -28.93 -12.56 -7.85
N GLY A 40 -30.12 -12.04 -8.16
CA GLY A 40 -30.31 -11.05 -9.21
C GLY A 40 -29.57 -9.72 -9.00
N PRO A 41 -29.53 -9.15 -7.78
CA PRO A 41 -28.78 -7.93 -7.53
C PRO A 41 -27.30 -8.03 -7.93
N MET A 42 -26.61 -9.11 -7.54
CA MET A 42 -25.20 -9.33 -7.91
C MET A 42 -25.02 -9.56 -9.42
N ILE A 43 -25.91 -10.34 -10.05
CA ILE A 43 -25.88 -10.54 -11.51
C ILE A 43 -26.00 -9.21 -12.24
N ARG A 44 -26.99 -8.39 -11.86
CA ARG A 44 -27.21 -7.07 -12.46
C ARG A 44 -25.98 -6.17 -12.31
N HIS A 45 -25.43 -6.05 -11.10
CA HIS A 45 -24.26 -5.19 -10.87
C HIS A 45 -23.03 -5.66 -11.63
N TRP A 46 -22.82 -6.98 -11.75
CA TRP A 46 -21.75 -7.52 -12.57
C TRP A 46 -21.96 -7.18 -14.05
N CYS A 47 -23.16 -7.39 -14.58
CA CYS A 47 -23.50 -7.07 -15.97
C CYS A 47 -23.35 -5.57 -16.28
N GLU A 48 -23.82 -4.69 -15.39
CA GLU A 48 -23.65 -3.23 -15.50
C GLU A 48 -22.16 -2.85 -15.54
N ALA A 49 -21.35 -3.39 -14.64
CA ALA A 49 -19.92 -3.11 -14.57
C ALA A 49 -19.16 -3.63 -15.80
N MET A 50 -19.55 -4.80 -16.31
CA MET A 50 -18.92 -5.41 -17.50
C MET A 50 -19.48 -4.87 -18.82
N GLY A 51 -20.56 -4.09 -18.78
CA GLY A 51 -21.28 -3.65 -19.98
C GLY A 51 -21.94 -4.78 -20.76
N ASP A 52 -22.24 -5.92 -20.11
CA ASP A 52 -22.83 -7.09 -20.75
C ASP A 52 -24.37 -7.01 -20.69
N ALA A 53 -24.98 -6.73 -21.83
CA ALA A 53 -26.41 -6.55 -21.98
C ALA A 53 -27.15 -7.81 -22.49
N ASN A 54 -26.57 -9.00 -22.37
CA ASN A 54 -27.20 -10.22 -22.83
C ASN A 54 -28.56 -10.44 -22.13
N PRO A 55 -29.67 -10.59 -22.88
CA PRO A 55 -31.01 -10.72 -22.31
C PRO A 55 -31.19 -11.97 -21.43
N ALA A 56 -30.35 -13.00 -21.57
CA ALA A 56 -30.40 -14.20 -20.73
C ALA A 56 -30.10 -13.92 -19.23
N TYR A 57 -29.47 -12.78 -18.92
CA TYR A 57 -29.07 -12.40 -17.57
C TYR A 57 -30.07 -11.48 -16.87
N ALA A 58 -31.24 -11.24 -17.48
CA ALA A 58 -32.29 -10.37 -16.96
C ALA A 58 -33.67 -11.05 -16.97
N GLY A 59 -34.56 -10.56 -16.10
CA GLY A 59 -35.94 -11.03 -16.02
C GLY A 59 -36.14 -12.24 -15.09
N PRO A 60 -37.35 -12.82 -15.07
CA PRO A 60 -37.74 -13.83 -14.09
C PRO A 60 -36.99 -15.16 -14.25
N ASP A 61 -36.59 -15.52 -15.47
CA ASP A 61 -35.88 -16.78 -15.78
C ASP A 61 -34.37 -16.59 -15.95
N GLN A 62 -33.83 -15.48 -15.46
CA GLN A 62 -32.44 -15.11 -15.65
C GLN A 62 -31.48 -16.19 -15.16
N VAL A 63 -30.37 -16.33 -15.86
CA VAL A 63 -29.21 -17.12 -15.43
C VAL A 63 -28.07 -16.19 -15.05
N ALA A 64 -27.16 -16.65 -14.19
CA ALA A 64 -25.93 -15.91 -13.96
C ALA A 64 -25.01 -16.06 -15.19
N PRO A 65 -24.31 -14.98 -15.61
CA PRO A 65 -23.21 -15.10 -16.55
C PRO A 65 -22.23 -16.20 -16.11
N PRO A 66 -21.84 -17.14 -16.99
CA PRO A 66 -20.94 -18.23 -16.61
C PRO A 66 -19.63 -17.74 -15.98
N THR A 67 -19.11 -16.60 -16.45
CA THR A 67 -17.92 -15.92 -15.94
C THR A 67 -18.04 -15.43 -14.49
N MET A 68 -19.24 -15.45 -13.90
CA MET A 68 -19.45 -15.19 -12.47
C MET A 68 -19.21 -16.43 -11.59
N LEU A 69 -18.87 -17.60 -12.14
CA LEU A 69 -18.69 -18.85 -11.38
C LEU A 69 -17.82 -18.65 -10.12
N GLN A 70 -16.68 -17.96 -10.26
CA GLN A 70 -15.80 -17.68 -9.12
C GLN A 70 -16.37 -16.62 -8.17
N ALA A 71 -17.15 -15.64 -8.67
CA ALA A 71 -17.67 -14.54 -7.85
C ALA A 71 -18.52 -15.05 -6.67
N TRP A 72 -19.26 -16.14 -6.87
CA TRP A 72 -20.06 -16.79 -5.84
C TRP A 72 -19.25 -17.54 -4.77
N THR A 73 -17.98 -17.81 -5.05
CA THR A 73 -17.04 -18.51 -4.13
C THR A 73 -16.05 -17.55 -3.48
N MET A 74 -16.14 -16.24 -3.75
CA MET A 74 -15.20 -15.27 -3.20
C MET A 74 -15.43 -15.01 -1.71
N GLY A 75 -14.35 -14.93 -0.94
CA GLY A 75 -14.38 -14.53 0.45
C GLY A 75 -14.78 -13.05 0.68
N GLY A 76 -14.77 -12.19 -0.34
CA GLY A 76 -15.08 -10.76 -0.15
C GLY A 76 -14.13 -10.05 0.83
N LEU A 77 -14.54 -8.88 1.34
CA LEU A 77 -13.69 -8.03 2.20
C LEU A 77 -13.42 -8.62 3.59
N SER A 78 -14.38 -9.33 4.17
CA SER A 78 -14.22 -10.00 5.46
C SER A 78 -13.52 -11.36 5.37
N GLY A 79 -13.10 -11.77 4.17
CA GLY A 79 -12.65 -13.13 3.93
C GLY A 79 -13.78 -14.16 4.09
N HIS A 80 -13.44 -15.44 3.94
CA HIS A 80 -14.34 -16.48 4.41
C HIS A 80 -14.41 -16.43 5.94
N GLU A 81 -15.57 -16.73 6.54
CA GLU A 81 -15.71 -16.76 8.00
C GLU A 81 -14.55 -17.58 8.62
N GLY A 82 -13.85 -16.98 9.59
CA GLY A 82 -12.63 -17.54 10.21
C GLY A 82 -11.29 -16.94 9.77
N PHE A 83 -11.25 -15.88 8.96
CA PHE A 83 -10.00 -15.17 8.64
C PHE A 83 -9.69 -14.04 9.64
N SER A 84 -8.79 -14.28 10.59
CA SER A 84 -8.06 -13.20 11.28
C SER A 84 -6.75 -12.95 10.52
N GLY A 85 -6.63 -11.78 9.87
CA GLY A 85 -5.33 -11.29 9.41
C GLY A 85 -4.43 -10.95 10.60
N HIS A 86 -3.12 -10.84 10.36
CA HIS A 86 -2.16 -10.42 11.40
C HIS A 86 -2.60 -9.09 12.03
N GLU A 87 -2.96 -9.13 13.31
CA GLU A 87 -3.11 -7.94 14.14
C GLU A 87 -1.77 -7.21 14.21
N GLY A 88 -1.84 -5.89 14.00
CA GLY A 88 -0.74 -4.99 14.25
C GLY A 88 -0.32 -5.06 15.72
N ARG A 89 0.98 -4.80 15.95
CA ARG A 89 1.63 -4.77 17.26
C ARG A 89 0.79 -4.10 18.34
N GLU A 90 0.67 -4.78 19.48
CA GLU A 90 0.14 -4.28 20.74
C GLU A 90 0.92 -3.05 21.27
N GLY A 91 0.16 -2.17 21.95
CA GLY A 91 0.59 -1.02 22.74
C GLY A 91 -0.48 0.09 22.62
N CYS A 92 -1.14 0.58 23.67
CA CYS A 92 -0.70 0.84 25.03
C CYS A 92 -1.84 0.61 26.05
N GLU A 93 -1.45 0.25 27.28
CA GLU A 93 -2.31 0.21 28.46
C GLU A 93 -2.95 1.58 28.76
N GLY A 94 -4.21 1.55 29.19
CA GLY A 94 -4.97 2.73 29.59
C GLY A 94 -6.02 2.38 30.64
N HIS A 95 -5.62 2.52 31.90
CA HIS A 95 -6.36 2.97 33.10
C HIS A 95 -7.72 2.34 33.48
N GLU A 96 -7.75 1.90 34.73
CA GLU A 96 -8.87 1.41 35.52
C GLU A 96 -10.03 2.41 35.68
N GLU A 97 -11.19 1.80 35.98
CA GLU A 97 -12.38 2.32 36.66
C GLU A 97 -13.65 2.39 35.80
N HIS A 98 -14.44 1.31 35.82
CA HIS A 98 -15.89 1.38 36.03
C HIS A 98 -16.45 0.00 36.41
N GLU A 99 -17.14 -0.05 37.56
CA GLU A 99 -17.78 -1.22 38.16
C GLU A 99 -18.98 -1.73 37.34
N GLY A 100 -19.07 -3.07 37.25
CA GLY A 100 -20.34 -3.80 37.31
C GLY A 100 -21.06 -4.09 35.99
N GLN A 101 -20.90 -5.30 35.47
CA GLN A 101 -22.03 -6.10 34.96
C GLN A 101 -21.69 -7.59 34.90
N GLU A 102 -22.70 -8.39 35.28
CA GLU A 102 -22.65 -9.82 35.59
C GLU A 102 -22.23 -10.69 34.40
N GLY A 103 -21.48 -11.76 34.68
CA GLY A 103 -21.00 -12.72 33.70
C GLY A 103 -22.14 -13.51 33.08
N HIS A 104 -22.24 -13.44 31.75
CA HIS A 104 -23.04 -14.38 30.98
C HIS A 104 -22.22 -15.64 30.68
N GLU A 105 -22.82 -16.79 31.01
CA GLU A 105 -22.31 -18.14 30.82
C GLU A 105 -21.82 -18.37 29.38
N GLY A 106 -20.64 -18.98 29.26
CA GLY A 106 -20.01 -19.28 27.99
C GLY A 106 -20.91 -20.18 27.14
N HIS A 107 -21.34 -19.67 25.99
CA HIS A 107 -21.90 -20.51 24.94
C HIS A 107 -20.81 -21.44 24.42
N GLU A 108 -21.11 -22.74 24.44
CA GLU A 108 -20.31 -23.81 23.86
C GLU A 108 -19.84 -23.41 22.46
N GLY A 109 -18.52 -23.46 22.25
CA GLY A 109 -17.89 -23.07 21.00
C GLY A 109 -18.40 -23.91 19.84
N HIS A 110 -19.17 -23.29 18.94
CA HIS A 110 -19.47 -23.88 17.65
C HIS A 110 -18.18 -23.91 16.80
N GLU A 111 -17.77 -25.10 16.37
CA GLU A 111 -16.66 -25.32 15.46
C GLU A 111 -16.87 -24.48 14.17
N GLY A 112 -16.04 -23.45 13.99
CA GLY A 112 -16.12 -22.54 12.85
C GLY A 112 -15.76 -23.22 11.54
N HIS A 113 -16.66 -23.19 10.56
CA HIS A 113 -16.40 -23.63 9.19
C HIS A 113 -15.40 -22.69 8.49
N LYS A 114 -14.13 -23.10 8.41
CA LYS A 114 -13.05 -22.37 7.72
C LYS A 114 -13.19 -22.50 6.18
N GLY A 115 -13.33 -21.40 5.46
CA GLY A 115 -13.39 -21.43 3.98
C GLY A 115 -12.05 -21.73 3.26
N ARG A 116 -10.93 -21.76 3.99
CA ARG A 116 -9.62 -22.26 3.51
C ARG A 116 -9.15 -23.39 4.43
N SER A 117 -8.46 -24.36 3.84
CA SER A 117 -7.90 -25.49 4.60
C SER A 117 -6.55 -25.13 5.24
N ASP A 118 -6.24 -25.79 6.36
CA ASP A 118 -4.95 -25.63 7.06
C ASP A 118 -3.74 -25.96 6.14
N ALA A 119 -3.92 -26.82 5.14
CA ALA A 119 -2.87 -27.17 4.18
C ALA A 119 -2.52 -26.02 3.23
N TYR A 120 -3.52 -25.27 2.79
CA TYR A 120 -3.33 -24.12 1.89
C TYR A 120 -2.64 -22.97 2.62
N ASP A 121 -3.10 -22.67 3.84
CA ASP A 121 -2.52 -21.61 4.65
C ASP A 121 -1.08 -21.97 5.06
N ALA A 122 -0.80 -23.24 5.38
CA ALA A 122 0.56 -23.70 5.65
C ALA A 122 1.49 -23.58 4.42
N LEU A 123 1.01 -23.89 3.20
CA LEU A 123 1.80 -23.70 1.97
C LEU A 123 2.12 -22.22 1.76
N PHE A 124 1.14 -21.34 1.94
CA PHE A 124 1.34 -19.90 1.79
C PHE A 124 2.29 -19.35 2.84
N ALA A 125 2.12 -19.74 4.11
CA ALA A 125 3.01 -19.35 5.19
C ALA A 125 4.46 -19.82 4.96
N LEU A 126 4.67 -21.04 4.43
CA LEU A 126 5.99 -21.54 4.05
C LEU A 126 6.62 -20.68 2.95
N LEU A 127 5.86 -20.37 1.90
CA LEU A 127 6.33 -19.53 0.79
C LEU A 127 6.62 -18.09 1.25
N ASP A 128 5.75 -17.51 2.08
CA ASP A 128 5.91 -16.17 2.64
C ASP A 128 7.11 -16.09 3.58
N GLY A 129 7.26 -17.07 4.48
CA GLY A 129 8.39 -17.18 5.40
C GLY A 129 9.74 -17.30 4.70
N ALA A 130 9.77 -17.95 3.53
CA ALA A 130 10.97 -18.05 2.69
C ALA A 130 11.21 -16.82 1.78
N GLY A 131 10.39 -15.75 1.88
CA GLY A 131 10.57 -14.52 1.13
C GLY A 131 9.81 -14.42 -0.20
N TYR A 132 8.99 -15.41 -0.56
CA TYR A 132 8.12 -15.36 -1.74
C TYR A 132 6.79 -14.66 -1.45
N THR A 133 6.88 -13.39 -1.04
CA THR A 133 5.76 -12.61 -0.49
C THR A 133 4.78 -12.08 -1.53
N SER A 134 5.20 -11.95 -2.78
CA SER A 134 4.36 -11.40 -3.84
C SER A 134 3.58 -12.49 -4.56
N VAL A 135 2.37 -12.18 -5.00
CA VAL A 135 1.49 -13.10 -5.74
C VAL A 135 0.97 -12.45 -7.01
N VAL A 136 0.88 -13.23 -8.07
CA VAL A 136 0.21 -12.82 -9.31
C VAL A 136 -0.52 -14.01 -9.91
N ALA A 137 -1.73 -13.79 -10.43
CA ALA A 137 -2.44 -14.79 -11.22
C ALA A 137 -1.83 -14.89 -12.62
N THR A 138 -1.56 -16.10 -13.09
CA THR A 138 -0.93 -16.32 -14.40
C THR A 138 -1.86 -17.00 -15.39
N ASP A 139 -2.66 -17.96 -14.93
CA ASP A 139 -3.56 -18.73 -15.79
C ASP A 139 -4.88 -19.01 -15.08
N CYS A 140 -5.97 -18.98 -15.84
CA CYS A 140 -7.32 -19.28 -15.38
C CYS A 140 -8.03 -20.09 -16.47
N GLU A 141 -8.40 -21.32 -16.13
CA GLU A 141 -9.22 -22.19 -16.99
C GLU A 141 -10.53 -22.49 -16.25
N GLN A 142 -11.66 -22.25 -16.92
CA GLN A 142 -12.98 -22.51 -16.35
C GLN A 142 -13.79 -23.38 -17.31
N GLU A 143 -14.42 -24.41 -16.75
CA GLU A 143 -15.39 -25.25 -17.45
C GLU A 143 -16.77 -25.05 -16.82
N TYR A 144 -17.77 -24.76 -17.66
CA TYR A 144 -19.13 -24.49 -17.23
C TYR A 144 -20.02 -25.66 -17.62
N VAL A 145 -20.42 -26.47 -16.63
CA VAL A 145 -21.22 -27.67 -16.83
C VAL A 145 -22.72 -27.34 -16.79
N ARG A 146 -23.12 -26.42 -15.91
CA ARG A 146 -24.51 -25.98 -15.72
C ARG A 146 -24.58 -24.47 -15.56
N ALA A 147 -25.60 -23.85 -16.17
CA ALA A 147 -25.94 -22.47 -15.87
C ALA A 147 -26.47 -22.32 -14.44
N LEU A 148 -25.97 -21.32 -13.73
CA LEU A 148 -26.43 -20.98 -12.38
C LEU A 148 -27.68 -20.11 -12.45
N ARG A 149 -28.60 -20.30 -11.50
CA ARG A 149 -29.88 -19.58 -11.43
C ARG A 149 -30.06 -18.91 -10.07
N PRO A 150 -30.76 -17.75 -10.00
CA PRO A 150 -31.11 -17.15 -8.74
C PRO A 150 -31.77 -18.15 -7.78
N GLY A 151 -31.27 -18.23 -6.55
CA GLY A 151 -31.68 -19.19 -5.53
C GLY A 151 -30.74 -20.39 -5.37
N ASP A 152 -29.92 -20.71 -6.37
CA ASP A 152 -28.95 -21.81 -6.28
C ASP A 152 -27.98 -21.56 -5.09
N LEU A 153 -27.85 -22.55 -4.20
CA LEU A 153 -26.88 -22.51 -3.10
C LEU A 153 -25.53 -23.05 -3.57
N ILE A 154 -24.51 -22.21 -3.49
CA ILE A 154 -23.17 -22.55 -3.98
C ILE A 154 -22.34 -23.19 -2.87
N THR A 155 -21.79 -24.36 -3.19
CA THR A 155 -20.74 -25.01 -2.39
C THR A 155 -19.54 -25.32 -3.27
N PHE A 156 -18.36 -25.43 -2.68
CA PHE A 156 -17.14 -25.71 -3.43
C PHE A 156 -16.12 -26.46 -2.59
N ASP A 157 -15.36 -27.31 -3.26
CA ASP A 157 -14.13 -27.90 -2.74
C ASP A 157 -12.98 -27.52 -3.66
N ALA A 158 -11.80 -27.32 -3.10
CA ALA A 158 -10.61 -27.05 -3.89
C ALA A 158 -9.47 -27.97 -3.44
N VAL A 159 -8.58 -28.30 -4.36
CA VAL A 159 -7.38 -29.09 -4.13
C VAL A 159 -6.15 -28.32 -4.63
N ILE A 160 -5.04 -28.43 -3.90
CA ILE A 160 -3.72 -28.02 -4.39
C ILE A 160 -3.31 -29.06 -5.41
N GLU A 161 -3.46 -28.75 -6.67
CA GLU A 161 -3.30 -29.73 -7.73
C GLU A 161 -1.83 -29.94 -8.10
N SER A 162 -1.05 -28.86 -8.15
CA SER A 162 0.41 -28.95 -8.33
C SER A 162 1.13 -27.74 -7.76
N VAL A 163 2.37 -27.96 -7.35
CA VAL A 163 3.32 -26.91 -6.98
C VAL A 163 4.59 -27.12 -7.80
N SER A 164 5.03 -26.08 -8.52
CA SER A 164 6.21 -26.21 -9.38
C SER A 164 7.51 -26.15 -8.57
N GLU A 165 8.58 -26.68 -9.15
CA GLU A 165 9.95 -26.29 -8.80
C GLU A 165 10.13 -24.77 -8.91
N ARG A 166 11.24 -24.26 -8.35
CA ARG A 166 11.63 -22.85 -8.47
C ARG A 166 11.77 -22.47 -9.94
N LYS A 167 11.10 -21.38 -10.34
CA LYS A 167 11.17 -20.80 -11.69
C LYS A 167 11.48 -19.31 -11.60
N THR A 168 12.36 -18.83 -12.48
CA THR A 168 12.67 -17.41 -12.62
C THR A 168 11.88 -16.82 -13.79
N THR A 169 11.17 -15.74 -13.53
CA THR A 169 10.37 -14.99 -14.50
C THR A 169 10.83 -13.54 -14.58
N ARG A 170 10.20 -12.73 -15.45
CA ARG A 170 10.47 -11.27 -15.50
C ARG A 170 10.05 -10.54 -14.21
N LEU A 171 9.04 -11.04 -13.50
CA LEU A 171 8.54 -10.42 -12.27
C LEU A 171 9.44 -10.75 -11.07
N GLY A 172 10.14 -11.87 -11.13
CA GLY A 172 10.97 -12.39 -10.05
C GLY A 172 11.02 -13.91 -10.06
N THR A 173 11.64 -14.46 -9.03
CA THR A 173 11.83 -15.89 -8.87
C THR A 173 10.86 -16.44 -7.85
N GLY A 174 10.26 -17.59 -8.13
CA GLY A 174 9.21 -18.13 -7.28
C GLY A 174 8.69 -19.50 -7.69
N HIS A 175 7.53 -19.85 -7.17
CA HIS A 175 6.86 -21.12 -7.37
C HIS A 175 5.46 -20.90 -7.92
N PHE A 176 5.09 -21.69 -8.92
CA PHE A 176 3.71 -21.74 -9.37
C PHE A 176 2.91 -22.67 -8.50
N VAL A 177 1.73 -22.22 -8.09
CA VAL A 177 0.75 -23.03 -7.36
C VAL A 177 -0.51 -23.09 -8.21
N THR A 178 -0.89 -24.30 -8.61
CA THR A 178 -2.14 -24.54 -9.33
C THR A 178 -3.15 -25.14 -8.38
N THR A 179 -4.31 -24.51 -8.29
CA THR A 179 -5.46 -25.02 -7.55
C THR A 179 -6.57 -25.42 -8.52
N ARG A 180 -7.27 -26.50 -8.21
CA ARG A 180 -8.45 -26.94 -8.95
C ARG A 180 -9.64 -26.91 -7.99
N MET A 181 -10.68 -26.17 -8.37
CA MET A 181 -11.90 -26.01 -7.59
C MET A 181 -13.07 -26.62 -8.35
N ASP A 182 -13.86 -27.43 -7.66
CA ASP A 182 -15.12 -27.97 -8.15
C ASP A 182 -16.26 -27.22 -7.46
N VAL A 183 -17.04 -26.46 -8.24
CA VAL A 183 -18.15 -25.63 -7.76
C VAL A 183 -19.46 -26.35 -8.01
N ARG A 184 -20.30 -26.45 -6.98
CA ARG A 184 -21.60 -27.13 -7.00
C ARG A 184 -22.73 -26.18 -6.66
N ALA A 185 -23.84 -26.30 -7.39
CA ALA A 185 -25.11 -25.66 -7.10
C ALA A 185 -26.08 -26.71 -6.57
N ASP A 186 -26.57 -26.52 -5.35
CA ASP A 186 -27.49 -27.46 -4.67
C ASP A 186 -26.99 -28.91 -4.68
N GLY A 187 -25.68 -29.09 -4.54
CA GLY A 187 -25.00 -30.40 -4.54
C GLY A 187 -24.66 -30.97 -5.92
N ALA A 188 -25.13 -30.38 -7.02
CA ALA A 188 -24.78 -30.81 -8.38
C ALA A 188 -23.60 -29.99 -8.94
N LEU A 189 -22.68 -30.63 -9.66
CA LEU A 189 -21.54 -29.94 -10.29
C LEU A 189 -22.03 -28.88 -11.29
N ALA A 190 -21.65 -27.63 -11.06
CA ALA A 190 -21.99 -26.50 -11.91
C ALA A 190 -20.81 -26.06 -12.80
N GLY A 191 -19.59 -26.19 -12.29
CA GLY A 191 -18.40 -25.91 -13.07
C GLY A 191 -17.11 -26.27 -12.34
N THR A 192 -16.01 -26.25 -13.09
CA THR A 192 -14.66 -26.41 -12.55
C THR A 192 -13.84 -25.16 -12.83
N HIS A 193 -12.95 -24.82 -11.92
CA HIS A 193 -12.06 -23.67 -12.04
C HIS A 193 -10.64 -24.09 -11.66
N ARG A 194 -9.76 -24.08 -12.65
CA ARG A 194 -8.33 -24.33 -12.48
C ARG A 194 -7.60 -23.00 -12.52
N PHE A 195 -7.00 -22.63 -11.40
CA PHE A 195 -6.39 -21.32 -11.22
C PHE A 195 -4.92 -21.47 -10.85
N ARG A 196 -4.06 -20.82 -11.62
CA ARG A 196 -2.62 -20.84 -11.42
C ARG A 196 -2.13 -19.47 -10.99
N ILE A 197 -1.41 -19.45 -9.89
CA ILE A 197 -0.70 -18.26 -9.40
C ILE A 197 0.80 -18.50 -9.40
N LEU A 198 1.56 -17.42 -9.43
CA LEU A 198 2.98 -17.38 -9.11
C LEU A 198 3.14 -16.67 -7.76
N LYS A 199 3.66 -17.38 -6.76
CA LYS A 199 4.19 -16.79 -5.52
C LYS A 199 5.68 -16.56 -5.73
N TYR A 200 6.14 -15.31 -5.63
CA TYR A 200 7.50 -14.94 -6.02
C TYR A 200 8.10 -13.86 -5.12
N ALA A 201 9.44 -13.84 -5.11
CA ALA A 201 10.22 -12.75 -4.59
C ALA A 201 10.39 -11.73 -5.73
N PRO A 202 9.93 -10.47 -5.57
CA PRO A 202 10.05 -9.47 -6.61
C PRO A 202 11.50 -9.30 -7.06
N ALA A 203 11.73 -9.33 -8.37
CA ALA A 203 13.00 -8.91 -8.90
C ALA A 203 13.26 -7.47 -8.44
N ALA A 204 14.35 -7.25 -7.71
CA ALA A 204 14.77 -5.91 -7.34
C ALA A 204 14.99 -5.10 -8.64
N ARG A 205 14.00 -4.28 -9.01
CA ARG A 205 14.20 -3.28 -10.06
C ARG A 205 15.09 -2.20 -9.48
N ARG A 206 16.41 -2.41 -9.51
CA ARG A 206 17.36 -1.30 -9.57
C ARG A 206 17.21 -0.63 -10.93
N GLY A 207 16.12 0.12 -11.10
CA GLY A 207 16.10 1.19 -12.08
C GLY A 207 17.16 2.23 -11.72
N PRO A 208 17.61 3.06 -12.67
CA PRO A 208 18.43 4.21 -12.32
C PRO A 208 17.70 5.02 -11.23
N VAL A 209 18.42 5.38 -10.17
CA VAL A 209 17.91 6.23 -9.09
C VAL A 209 17.25 7.44 -9.75
N ALA A 210 15.94 7.59 -9.59
CA ALA A 210 15.24 8.68 -10.26
C ALA A 210 15.79 9.99 -9.69
N ARG A 211 16.23 10.90 -10.57
CA ARG A 211 16.76 12.19 -10.14
C ARG A 211 15.69 12.97 -9.37
N ARG A 212 16.11 13.72 -8.36
CA ARG A 212 15.23 14.69 -7.68
C ARG A 212 14.60 15.63 -8.71
N PRO A 213 13.28 15.89 -8.63
CA PRO A 213 12.63 16.88 -9.50
C PRO A 213 13.36 18.22 -9.42
N ARG A 214 13.70 18.79 -10.58
CA ARG A 214 14.38 20.08 -10.64
C ARG A 214 13.38 21.20 -10.40
N PRO A 215 13.72 22.21 -9.60
CA PRO A 215 12.88 23.39 -9.46
C PRO A 215 12.64 24.08 -10.79
N VAL A 216 11.42 24.55 -11.02
CA VAL A 216 11.11 25.42 -12.15
C VAL A 216 11.53 26.84 -11.78
N VAL A 217 12.68 27.26 -12.31
CA VAL A 217 13.21 28.61 -12.11
C VAL A 217 12.65 29.55 -13.16
N ASN A 218 12.09 30.67 -12.72
CA ASN A 218 11.59 31.75 -13.56
C ASN A 218 12.16 33.09 -13.09
N ARG A 219 11.81 34.18 -13.79
CA ARG A 219 12.28 35.53 -13.45
C ARG A 219 11.97 35.95 -12.01
N ASP A 220 10.83 35.52 -11.48
CA ASP A 220 10.33 35.99 -10.19
C ASP A 220 10.94 35.23 -9.00
N ASN A 221 11.43 34.01 -9.19
CA ASN A 221 12.05 33.20 -8.14
C ASN A 221 13.55 32.95 -8.33
N ALA A 222 14.17 33.46 -9.41
CA ALA A 222 15.59 33.28 -9.68
C ALA A 222 16.49 33.69 -8.50
N GLY A 223 16.22 34.85 -7.88
CA GLY A 223 17.01 35.34 -6.75
C GLY A 223 16.95 34.44 -5.50
N PHE A 224 15.86 33.70 -5.31
CA PHE A 224 15.80 32.67 -4.25
C PHE A 224 16.81 31.56 -4.52
N TRP A 225 16.84 31.04 -5.75
CA TRP A 225 17.73 29.94 -6.14
C TRP A 225 19.20 30.36 -6.24
N GLU A 226 19.48 31.60 -6.64
CA GLU A 226 20.81 32.21 -6.55
C GLU A 226 21.29 32.30 -5.10
N GLY A 227 20.38 32.68 -4.18
CA GLY A 227 20.64 32.66 -2.73
C GLY A 227 20.96 31.25 -2.24
N VAL A 228 20.13 30.26 -2.59
CA VAL A 228 20.34 28.85 -2.23
C VAL A 228 21.71 28.36 -2.72
N ALA A 229 22.07 28.62 -3.98
CA ALA A 229 23.37 28.23 -4.54
C ALA A 229 24.57 28.95 -3.86
N ALA A 230 24.34 30.10 -3.23
CA ALA A 230 25.30 30.82 -2.42
C ALA A 230 25.22 30.46 -0.91
N HIS A 231 24.46 29.43 -0.54
CA HIS A 231 24.19 29.01 0.84
C HIS A 231 23.57 30.12 1.71
N ARG A 232 22.67 30.91 1.13
CA ARG A 232 21.98 32.03 1.79
C ARG A 232 20.48 31.94 1.53
N LEU A 233 19.68 31.77 2.58
CA LEU A 233 18.22 31.73 2.44
C LEU A 233 17.68 33.16 2.38
N LEU A 234 17.40 33.65 1.17
CA LEU A 234 16.91 35.01 0.94
C LEU A 234 15.38 35.07 0.94
N ILE A 235 14.83 35.97 1.76
CA ILE A 235 13.40 36.29 1.84
C ILE A 235 13.17 37.65 1.18
N GLN A 236 12.12 37.77 0.35
CA GLN A 236 11.74 39.07 -0.20
C GLN A 236 11.22 39.99 0.90
N ARG A 237 11.59 41.27 0.86
CA ARG A 237 11.01 42.29 1.74
C ARG A 237 10.48 43.44 0.90
N CYS A 238 9.27 43.89 1.20
CA CYS A 238 8.65 45.00 0.47
C CYS A 238 9.32 46.33 0.84
N CYS A 239 9.75 47.12 -0.16
CA CYS A 239 10.33 48.45 0.10
C CYS A 239 9.29 49.47 0.59
N GLY A 240 8.00 49.24 0.29
CA GLY A 240 6.92 50.17 0.67
C GLY A 240 6.40 49.97 2.09
N CYS A 241 6.20 48.73 2.54
CA CYS A 241 5.64 48.43 3.86
C CYS A 241 6.54 47.60 4.79
N GLY A 242 7.72 47.18 4.32
CA GLY A 242 8.66 46.38 5.11
C GLY A 242 8.25 44.92 5.33
N ALA A 243 7.11 44.47 4.81
CA ALA A 243 6.63 43.11 5.04
C ALA A 243 7.56 42.04 4.42
N PRO A 244 7.99 41.02 5.18
CA PRO A 244 8.69 39.86 4.63
C PRO A 244 7.72 38.98 3.84
N ARG A 245 8.21 38.35 2.77
CA ARG A 245 7.39 37.61 1.81
C ARG A 245 8.07 36.32 1.37
N PHE A 246 7.33 35.24 1.49
CA PHE A 246 7.64 33.94 0.90
C PHE A 246 6.32 33.21 0.61
N PRO A 247 6.16 32.53 -0.54
CA PRO A 247 7.12 32.41 -1.66
C PRO A 247 7.38 33.74 -2.39
N TRP A 248 8.42 33.77 -3.23
CA TRP A 248 8.76 34.96 -4.00
C TRP A 248 7.66 35.30 -5.01
N LEU A 249 7.23 36.56 -5.04
CA LEU A 249 6.15 37.08 -5.87
C LEU A 249 6.50 38.46 -6.45
N PRO A 250 6.03 38.79 -7.67
CA PRO A 250 6.37 40.05 -8.34
C PRO A 250 5.78 41.31 -7.67
N GLY A 251 4.84 41.17 -6.73
CA GLY A 251 4.21 42.28 -6.03
C GLY A 251 3.85 41.94 -4.57
N CYS A 252 3.74 42.98 -3.75
CA CYS A 252 3.41 42.84 -2.34
C CYS A 252 1.91 42.57 -2.14
N ASN A 253 1.58 41.48 -1.46
CA ASN A 253 0.19 41.12 -1.11
C ASN A 253 -0.42 42.03 -0.02
N ALA A 254 0.38 42.81 0.70
CA ALA A 254 -0.09 43.71 1.74
C ALA A 254 -0.41 45.13 1.22
N CYS A 255 0.46 45.73 0.40
CA CYS A 255 0.30 47.11 -0.07
C CYS A 255 0.29 47.29 -1.59
N GLY A 256 0.49 46.22 -2.38
CA GLY A 256 0.49 46.27 -3.85
C GLY A 256 1.77 46.80 -4.49
N SER A 257 2.78 47.21 -3.71
CA SER A 257 4.06 47.67 -4.27
C SER A 257 4.75 46.57 -5.10
N ALA A 258 5.33 46.96 -6.24
CA ALA A 258 6.20 46.10 -7.06
C ALA A 258 7.67 46.18 -6.65
N GLU A 259 8.03 47.11 -5.75
CA GLU A 259 9.41 47.31 -5.30
C GLU A 259 9.73 46.47 -4.07
N TRP A 260 10.85 45.78 -4.13
CA TRP A 260 11.32 44.92 -3.06
C TRP A 260 12.84 44.77 -3.06
N ASP A 261 13.37 44.48 -1.87
CA ASP A 261 14.73 44.04 -1.64
C ASP A 261 14.72 42.63 -1.00
N THR A 262 15.87 42.19 -0.51
CA THR A 262 16.00 40.89 0.15
C THR A 262 16.60 41.04 1.53
N VAL A 263 16.15 40.18 2.44
CA VAL A 263 16.77 39.97 3.75
C VAL A 263 17.20 38.52 3.84
N GLU A 264 18.35 38.29 4.47
CA GLU A 264 18.83 36.94 4.74
C GLU A 264 18.14 36.41 6.00
N ALA A 265 17.55 35.23 5.90
CA ALA A 265 16.94 34.55 7.04
C ALA A 265 18.01 34.13 8.04
N SER A 266 17.69 34.22 9.33
CA SER A 266 18.50 33.66 10.43
C SER A 266 18.75 32.16 10.29
N GLY A 267 17.84 31.46 9.60
CA GLY A 267 17.84 30.01 9.46
C GLY A 267 17.18 29.30 10.64
N GLU A 268 16.68 30.01 11.64
CA GLU A 268 15.91 29.44 12.75
C GLU A 268 14.43 29.32 12.35
N GLY A 269 13.81 28.20 12.72
CA GLY A 269 12.39 28.00 12.49
C GLY A 269 11.77 26.96 13.41
N THR A 270 10.46 26.80 13.28
CA THR A 270 9.67 25.81 14.01
C THR A 270 8.76 25.04 13.06
N VAL A 271 8.55 23.75 13.31
CA VAL A 271 7.61 22.95 12.52
C VAL A 271 6.19 23.43 12.81
N HIS A 272 5.56 24.11 11.86
CA HIS A 272 4.17 24.57 11.97
C HIS A 272 3.19 23.44 11.68
N SER A 273 3.49 22.63 10.66
CA SER A 273 2.74 21.42 10.29
C SER A 273 3.66 20.48 9.51
N TYR A 274 3.33 19.19 9.42
CA TYR A 274 4.12 18.22 8.66
C TYR A 274 3.27 17.05 8.16
N VAL A 275 3.79 16.36 7.14
CA VAL A 275 3.28 15.07 6.67
C VAL A 275 4.44 14.09 6.54
N VAL A 276 4.19 12.81 6.85
CA VAL A 276 5.15 11.73 6.64
C VAL A 276 4.68 10.87 5.47
N MET A 277 5.47 10.82 4.41
CA MET A 277 5.13 10.05 3.22
C MET A 277 5.57 8.59 3.37
N HIS A 278 4.62 7.67 3.53
CA HIS A 278 4.87 6.23 3.60
C HIS A 278 4.60 5.50 2.28
N HIS A 279 3.50 5.82 1.60
CA HIS A 279 3.05 5.12 0.39
C HIS A 279 2.14 6.02 -0.47
N PRO A 280 2.20 5.94 -1.82
CA PRO A 280 3.13 5.14 -2.62
C PRO A 280 4.57 5.71 -2.62
N PRO A 281 5.60 4.85 -2.77
CA PRO A 281 6.96 5.32 -2.88
C PRO A 281 7.11 6.18 -4.14
N PHE A 282 7.65 7.39 -3.99
CA PHE A 282 8.03 8.22 -5.11
C PHE A 282 9.49 7.95 -5.47
N PRO A 283 9.83 7.51 -6.70
CA PRO A 283 11.17 7.00 -7.03
C PRO A 283 12.36 7.92 -6.73
N ALA A 284 12.13 9.23 -6.58
CA ALA A 284 13.16 10.22 -6.29
C ALA A 284 13.42 10.46 -4.79
N PHE A 285 12.69 9.78 -3.91
CA PHE A 285 12.81 9.90 -2.45
C PHE A 285 12.86 8.50 -1.82
N ASP A 286 13.57 8.38 -0.71
CA ASP A 286 13.60 7.16 0.10
C ASP A 286 12.54 7.27 1.22
N PRO A 287 11.41 6.53 1.15
CA PRO A 287 10.39 6.57 2.20
C PRO A 287 10.78 5.73 3.43
N PRO A 288 10.29 6.08 4.63
CA PRO A 288 9.48 7.25 4.92
C PRO A 288 10.32 8.54 4.99
N TYR A 289 9.73 9.67 4.56
CA TYR A 289 10.35 10.99 4.71
C TYR A 289 9.32 12.04 5.16
N ALA A 290 9.78 12.98 5.98
CA ALA A 290 8.97 14.08 6.49
C ALA A 290 9.07 15.32 5.58
N VAL A 291 7.92 15.92 5.27
CA VAL A 291 7.81 17.24 4.64
C VAL A 291 7.11 18.17 5.62
N GLY A 292 7.84 19.20 6.07
CA GLY A 292 7.36 20.19 7.02
C GLY A 292 6.99 21.51 6.33
N LEU A 293 5.93 22.13 6.83
CA LEU A 293 5.71 23.57 6.72
C LEU A 293 6.41 24.21 7.91
N VAL A 294 7.55 24.86 7.67
CA VAL A 294 8.40 25.47 8.69
C VAL A 294 8.10 26.96 8.78
N GLU A 295 7.79 27.45 9.97
CA GLU A 295 7.65 28.88 10.26
C GLU A 295 9.00 29.43 10.72
N LEU A 296 9.57 30.35 9.94
CA LEU A 296 10.87 30.99 10.23
C LEU A 296 10.71 32.10 11.26
N ALA A 297 11.80 32.46 11.94
CA ALA A 297 11.82 33.56 12.91
C ALA A 297 11.35 34.91 12.31
N GLU A 298 11.52 35.10 11.00
CA GLU A 298 11.06 36.29 10.27
C GLU A 298 9.54 36.29 9.99
N GLY A 299 8.81 35.25 10.41
CA GLY A 299 7.34 35.16 10.34
C GLY A 299 6.77 34.64 9.01
N VAL A 300 7.64 34.23 8.08
CA VAL A 300 7.21 33.57 6.83
C VAL A 300 7.27 32.05 6.98
N ARG A 301 6.53 31.33 6.13
CA ARG A 301 6.53 29.86 6.13
C ARG A 301 7.12 29.29 4.86
N ILE A 302 7.93 28.25 4.98
CA ILE A 302 8.58 27.53 3.88
C ILE A 302 8.26 26.04 3.96
N VAL A 303 7.94 25.43 2.81
CA VAL A 303 7.79 23.98 2.69
C VAL A 303 9.15 23.37 2.41
N SER A 304 9.61 22.44 3.25
CA SER A 304 10.88 21.75 3.06
C SER A 304 10.94 20.41 3.83
N ASN A 305 11.95 19.60 3.57
CA ASN A 305 12.19 18.36 4.31
C ASN A 305 12.67 18.65 5.73
N VAL A 306 12.14 17.89 6.70
CA VAL A 306 12.65 17.86 8.08
C VAL A 306 13.59 16.67 8.20
N VAL A 307 14.83 16.92 8.63
CA VAL A 307 15.92 15.92 8.66
C VAL A 307 16.59 15.85 10.03
N GLY A 308 17.43 14.84 10.25
CA GLY A 308 18.22 14.69 11.47
C GLY A 308 17.48 14.07 12.66
N VAL A 309 16.25 13.62 12.45
CA VAL A 309 15.42 12.90 13.42
C VAL A 309 14.60 11.82 12.68
N PRO A 310 14.27 10.67 13.30
CA PRO A 310 13.32 9.72 12.75
C PRO A 310 11.98 10.38 12.39
N CYS A 311 11.32 9.91 11.32
CA CYS A 311 10.11 10.56 10.80
C CYS A 311 8.92 10.50 11.77
N ASP A 312 8.87 9.48 12.61
CA ASP A 312 7.88 9.25 13.68
C ASP A 312 8.10 10.14 14.92
N GLU A 313 9.27 10.78 15.03
CA GLU A 313 9.59 11.70 16.12
C GLU A 313 9.38 13.18 15.73
N VAL A 314 9.11 13.49 14.46
CA VAL A 314 8.78 14.86 14.02
C VAL A 314 7.46 15.28 14.69
N ARG A 315 7.42 16.50 15.25
CA ARG A 315 6.23 17.04 15.93
C ARG A 315 6.03 18.51 15.64
N ILE A 316 4.78 18.96 15.72
CA ILE A 316 4.43 20.39 15.66
C ILE A 316 5.12 21.13 16.82
N GLY A 317 5.66 22.31 16.54
CA GLY A 317 6.42 23.14 17.47
C GLY A 317 7.89 22.72 17.65
N MET A 318 8.36 21.65 16.99
CA MET A 318 9.76 21.24 17.06
C MET A 318 10.68 22.35 16.50
N PRO A 319 11.73 22.76 17.23
CA PRO A 319 12.71 23.71 16.72
C PRO A 319 13.58 23.06 15.64
N VAL A 320 13.76 23.77 14.54
CA VAL A 320 14.55 23.33 13.39
C VAL A 320 15.51 24.42 12.92
N ARG A 321 16.61 24.01 12.29
CA ARG A 321 17.62 24.91 11.75
C ARG A 321 17.89 24.61 10.29
N LEU A 322 18.01 25.66 9.49
CA LEU A 322 18.35 25.60 8.08
C LEU A 322 19.69 24.89 7.86
N GLU A 323 19.71 24.01 6.88
CA GLU A 323 20.89 23.35 6.33
C GLU A 323 20.76 23.31 4.81
N PHE A 324 21.86 23.44 4.09
CA PHE A 324 21.88 23.27 2.65
C PHE A 324 22.34 21.84 2.33
N GLN A 325 21.44 21.07 1.71
CA GLN A 325 21.70 19.69 1.36
C GLN A 325 21.88 19.57 -0.15
N ARG A 326 23.08 19.17 -0.56
CA ARG A 326 23.36 18.76 -1.93
C ARG A 326 22.70 17.41 -2.19
N VAL A 327 21.67 17.40 -3.04
CA VAL A 327 20.93 16.17 -3.38
C VAL A 327 21.54 15.44 -4.57
N ASP A 328 22.28 16.15 -5.43
CA ASP A 328 23.12 15.58 -6.48
C ASP A 328 24.16 16.61 -6.98
N GLU A 329 24.91 16.28 -8.04
CA GLU A 329 25.98 17.14 -8.59
C GLU A 329 25.49 18.54 -9.01
N GLU A 330 24.22 18.70 -9.34
CA GLU A 330 23.66 19.91 -9.95
C GLU A 330 22.57 20.60 -9.10
N LEU A 331 22.15 20.02 -7.96
CA LEU A 331 21.09 20.59 -7.13
C LEU A 331 21.41 20.54 -5.65
N GLU A 332 21.20 21.70 -5.03
CA GLU A 332 21.22 21.91 -3.59
C GLU A 332 19.87 22.47 -3.17
N LEU A 333 19.38 22.01 -2.02
CA LEU A 333 18.09 22.41 -1.48
C LEU A 333 18.26 22.88 -0.02
N PRO A 334 17.53 23.94 0.39
CA PRO A 334 17.43 24.30 1.80
C PRO A 334 16.53 23.28 2.51
N VAL A 335 17.08 22.53 3.45
CA VAL A 335 16.38 21.59 4.33
C VAL A 335 16.44 22.07 5.77
N PHE A 336 15.62 21.49 6.65
CA PHE A 336 15.55 21.90 8.05
C PHE A 336 15.89 20.72 8.97
N ARG A 337 17.01 20.82 9.68
CA ARG A 337 17.43 19.82 10.66
C ARG A 337 16.77 20.07 12.00
N ALA A 338 16.18 19.03 12.58
CA ALA A 338 15.70 19.05 13.96
C ALA A 338 16.83 19.39 14.93
N SER A 339 16.60 20.36 15.81
CA SER A 339 17.54 20.71 16.88
C SER A 339 17.15 19.96 18.15
N ALA A 340 18.10 19.30 18.80
CA ALA A 340 17.87 18.45 19.98
C ALA A 340 17.42 19.22 21.23
N ASP A 341 17.47 20.55 21.21
CA ASP A 341 17.23 21.41 22.39
C ASP A 341 15.80 21.96 22.45
N GLY A 342 14.80 21.08 22.54
CA GLY A 342 13.39 21.46 22.67
C GLY A 342 12.65 20.66 23.72
N GLY A 343 13.01 20.83 25.00
CA GLY A 343 12.18 20.37 26.13
C GLY A 343 10.73 20.89 26.01
N PRO A 344 9.74 20.20 26.61
CA PRO A 344 8.33 20.51 26.43
C PRO A 344 8.04 21.97 26.85
N HIS A 345 7.58 22.76 25.88
CA HIS A 345 7.14 24.12 26.11
C HIS A 345 5.76 24.05 26.77
N GLU A 346 5.67 24.31 28.07
CA GLU A 346 4.40 24.50 28.78
C GLU A 346 3.62 25.62 28.08
N ALA A 347 2.42 25.29 27.63
CA ALA A 347 1.48 26.25 27.10
C ALA A 347 0.99 27.15 28.25
N ARG A 348 1.12 28.46 28.05
CA ARG A 348 0.55 29.50 28.91
C ARG A 348 -0.79 29.97 28.37
#